data_AF-A0A4C1WZ17-F1
#
_entry.id   AF-A0A4C1WZ17-F1
#
_cell.length_a   1.000
_cell.length_b   1.000
_cell.length_c   1.000
_cell.angle_alpha   90.00
_cell.angle_beta   90.00
_cell.angle_gamma   90.00
#
_symmetry.space_group_name_H-M   'P 1'
#
loop_
_entity.id
_entity.type
_entity.pdbx_description
1 polymer ?
#
loop_
_entity_poly.entity_id
_entity_poly.type
_entity_poly.pdbx_seq_one_letter_code
_entity_poly.pdbx_strand_id
1 'polypeptide(L)'
;MRPIRAGVPQGSTLSPLLYSAYVNDIPRPSTGVQLALFADDIALYLRSNCIRNILPRLQRAIDELTQWLRLWRIDVNPEKSASIYFDYSPKKLQFPVPIDTPHLRMLNQPIPWQHNYKYLGITIDKHLHFRDHIARVRKLALFYLSRLNGMIGRKSKMSLRNKRTIYTMCIRPVMTYASPVFAHARPDLLYDLQIVQNNFCRRAADAPWYVKNSVLHRDLELPTISKFMKDASERFFDIANSHPNPLLVSAVSYEPPPPQHFCRRPRNVLIDPPDELTAEVEKLIEVNKMAIE
;
A
#
# COMPACT_ATOMS: atom_id res chain seq x y z
N MET A 1 0.03 7.57 41.85
CA MET A 1 -0.06 6.84 40.56
C MET A 1 -0.96 5.62 40.76
N ARG A 2 -1.94 5.39 39.90
CA ARG A 2 -2.70 4.12 39.96
C ARG A 2 -1.78 3.00 39.43
N PRO A 3 -1.68 1.84 40.11
CA PRO A 3 -0.88 0.74 39.62
C PRO A 3 -1.47 0.23 38.30
N ILE A 4 -0.63 0.15 37.28
CA ILE A 4 -1.01 -0.46 36.00
C ILE A 4 -1.02 -1.97 36.21
N ARG A 5 -2.20 -2.58 36.15
CA ARG A 5 -2.39 -4.03 36.38
C ARG A 5 -2.15 -4.86 35.13
N ALA A 6 -2.29 -4.27 33.93
CA ALA A 6 -2.09 -4.92 32.65
C ALA A 6 -1.78 -3.87 31.57
N GLY A 7 -1.04 -4.30 30.54
CA GLY A 7 -0.67 -3.47 29.40
C GLY A 7 0.70 -2.81 29.54
N VAL A 8 1.30 -2.49 28.39
CA VAL A 8 2.56 -1.75 28.30
C VAL A 8 2.26 -0.25 28.09
N PRO A 9 3.05 0.67 28.69
CA PRO A 9 2.81 2.10 28.52
C PRO A 9 3.00 2.52 27.06
N GLN A 10 1.97 3.15 26.48
CA GLN A 10 2.05 3.70 25.12
C GLN A 10 3.10 4.81 25.08
N GLY A 11 4.00 4.76 24.10
CA GLY A 11 5.11 5.71 23.96
C GLY A 11 6.40 5.32 24.67
N SER A 12 6.43 4.22 25.44
CA SER A 12 7.69 3.66 25.95
C SER A 12 8.46 2.95 24.83
N THR A 13 9.77 3.15 24.81
CA THR A 13 10.70 2.53 23.85
C THR A 13 10.76 1.00 23.96
N LEU A 14 10.47 0.45 25.14
CA LEU A 14 10.49 -1.00 25.38
C LEU A 14 9.16 -1.69 25.02
N SER A 15 8.06 -0.94 24.93
CA SER A 15 6.72 -1.51 24.70
C SER A 15 6.62 -2.40 23.46
N PRO A 16 7.19 -2.03 22.29
CA PRO A 16 7.14 -2.89 21.10
C PRO A 16 7.91 -4.21 21.26
N LEU A 17 9.05 -4.17 21.95
CA LEU A 17 9.86 -5.36 22.20
C LEU A 17 9.15 -6.33 23.16
N LEU A 18 8.59 -5.78 24.25
CA LEU A 18 7.82 -6.56 25.22
C LEU A 18 6.58 -7.18 24.56
N TYR A 19 5.88 -6.43 23.70
CA TYR A 19 4.76 -6.97 22.93
C TYR A 19 5.20 -8.10 22.01
N SER A 20 6.32 -7.93 21.28
CA SER A 20 6.87 -8.96 20.40
C SER A 20 7.24 -10.24 21.16
N ALA A 21 7.83 -10.10 22.35
CA ALA A 21 8.14 -11.23 23.23
C ALA A 21 6.87 -11.92 23.75
N TYR A 22 5.83 -11.14 24.06
CA TYR A 22 4.55 -11.62 24.56
C TYR A 22 3.76 -12.43 23.51
N VAL A 23 3.88 -12.12 22.22
CA VAL A 23 3.20 -12.86 21.13
C VAL A 23 4.08 -13.89 20.43
N ASN A 24 5.29 -14.16 20.95
CA ASN A 24 6.30 -14.95 20.24
C ASN A 24 5.94 -16.45 20.10
N ASP A 25 5.09 -16.97 20.98
CA ASP A 25 4.61 -18.37 20.99
C ASP A 25 3.28 -18.56 20.22
N ILE A 26 2.82 -17.53 19.49
CA ILE A 26 1.60 -17.59 18.69
C ILE A 26 1.60 -18.82 17.77
N PRO A 27 0.51 -19.61 17.75
CA PRO A 27 0.47 -20.86 16.99
C PRO A 27 0.66 -20.58 15.51
N ARG A 28 1.60 -21.29 14.90
CA ARG A 28 1.80 -21.31 13.46
C ARG A 28 0.95 -22.43 12.87
N PRO A 29 -0.07 -22.14 12.04
CA PRO A 29 -0.94 -23.18 11.52
C PRO A 29 -0.16 -24.21 10.70
N SER A 30 -0.29 -25.50 11.05
CA SER A 30 0.37 -26.60 10.34
C SER A 30 -0.33 -26.95 9.01
N THR A 31 -1.54 -26.43 8.81
CA THR A 31 -2.41 -26.73 7.67
C THR A 31 -2.04 -25.94 6.42
N GLY A 32 -0.79 -25.50 6.24
CA GLY A 32 -0.34 -24.68 5.10
C GLY A 32 -0.99 -23.29 4.99
N VAL A 33 -1.78 -22.90 6.00
CA VAL A 33 -2.25 -21.52 6.19
C VAL A 33 -1.05 -20.70 6.64
N GLN A 34 -0.85 -19.56 5.98
CA GLN A 34 0.21 -18.63 6.33
C GLN A 34 -0.31 -17.61 7.34
N LEU A 35 0.56 -17.26 8.29
CA LEU A 35 0.30 -16.27 9.33
C LEU A 35 1.20 -15.06 9.08
N ALA A 36 0.59 -13.88 8.98
CA ALA A 36 1.29 -12.61 8.95
C ALA A 36 0.89 -11.77 10.16
N LEU A 37 1.90 -11.19 10.84
CA LEU A 37 1.75 -10.43 12.06
C LEU A 37 2.40 -9.05 11.88
N PHE A 38 1.68 -8.01 12.27
CA PHE A 38 2.23 -6.66 12.34
C PHE A 38 1.63 -5.94 13.54
N ALA A 39 2.41 -5.80 14.61
CA ALA A 39 1.89 -5.37 15.91
C ALA A 39 0.62 -6.19 16.27
N ASP A 40 -0.50 -5.54 16.51
CA ASP A 40 -1.79 -6.16 16.83
C ASP A 40 -2.58 -6.68 15.62
N ASP A 41 -2.17 -6.35 14.39
CA ASP A 41 -2.82 -6.84 13.18
C ASP A 41 -2.37 -8.28 12.87
N ILE A 42 -3.34 -9.20 12.83
CA ILE A 42 -3.15 -10.61 12.48
C ILE A 42 -3.85 -10.92 11.16
N ALA A 43 -3.14 -11.50 10.20
CA ALA A 43 -3.69 -11.96 8.94
C ALA A 43 -3.41 -13.44 8.70
N LEU A 44 -4.46 -14.21 8.47
CA LEU A 44 -4.40 -15.61 8.04
C LEU A 44 -4.77 -15.68 6.56
N TYR A 45 -3.92 -16.31 5.75
CA TYR A 45 -4.18 -16.44 4.32
C TYR A 45 -3.76 -17.82 3.78
N LEU A 46 -4.49 -18.28 2.78
CA LEU A 46 -4.27 -19.58 2.15
C LEU A 46 -4.62 -19.51 0.66
N ARG A 47 -3.75 -20.06 -0.18
CA ARG A 47 -4.02 -20.26 -1.61
C ARG A 47 -4.38 -21.73 -1.85
N SER A 48 -5.45 -21.96 -2.62
CA SER A 48 -5.89 -23.28 -3.06
C SER A 48 -6.64 -23.16 -4.39
N ASN A 49 -6.80 -24.27 -5.10
CA ASN A 49 -7.62 -24.35 -6.31
C ASN A 49 -9.13 -24.52 -6.02
N CYS A 50 -9.50 -24.80 -4.77
CA CYS A 50 -10.88 -25.08 -4.38
C CYS A 50 -11.21 -24.47 -3.01
N ILE A 51 -12.29 -23.69 -2.94
CA ILE A 51 -12.76 -23.03 -1.72
C ILE A 51 -13.17 -24.03 -0.63
N ARG A 52 -13.66 -25.22 -1.02
CA ARG A 52 -14.00 -26.32 -0.08
C ARG A 52 -12.78 -26.82 0.69
N ASN A 53 -11.58 -26.67 0.14
CA ASN A 53 -10.34 -26.98 0.84
C ASN A 53 -9.85 -25.79 1.69
N ILE A 54 -10.21 -24.55 1.33
CA ILE A 54 -9.76 -23.34 2.02
C ILE A 54 -10.48 -23.20 3.36
N LEU A 55 -11.81 -23.26 3.36
CA LEU A 55 -12.61 -22.91 4.55
C LEU A 55 -12.32 -23.80 5.76
N PRO A 56 -12.25 -25.14 5.65
CA PRO A 56 -11.97 -25.97 6.83
C PRO A 56 -10.57 -25.74 7.40
N ARG A 57 -9.58 -25.45 6.53
CA ARG A 57 -8.19 -25.18 6.94
C ARG A 57 -8.07 -23.82 7.61
N LEU A 58 -8.72 -22.79 7.06
CA LEU A 58 -8.78 -21.46 7.67
C LEU A 58 -9.56 -21.48 8.98
N GLN A 59 -10.71 -22.16 9.04
CA GLN A 59 -11.51 -22.26 10.26
C GLN A 59 -10.71 -22.93 11.38
N ARG A 60 -10.01 -24.04 11.09
CA ARG A 60 -9.14 -24.69 12.08
C ARG A 60 -8.03 -23.75 12.59
N ALA A 61 -7.39 -23.00 11.69
CA ALA A 61 -6.37 -22.02 12.07
C ALA A 61 -6.97 -20.88 12.94
N ILE A 62 -8.19 -20.43 12.64
CA ILE A 62 -8.91 -19.45 13.45
C ILE A 62 -9.25 -20.03 14.83
N ASP A 63 -9.67 -21.30 14.91
CA ASP A 63 -10.02 -21.95 16.18
C ASP A 63 -8.79 -22.10 17.08
N GLU A 64 -7.66 -22.56 16.53
CA GLU A 64 -6.36 -22.66 17.21
C GLU A 64 -5.90 -21.28 17.71
N LEU A 65 -5.97 -20.26 16.85
CA LEU A 65 -5.63 -18.88 17.22
C LEU A 65 -6.57 -18.35 18.31
N THR A 66 -7.87 -18.62 18.21
CA THR A 66 -8.88 -18.20 19.19
C THR A 66 -8.64 -18.81 20.56
N GLN A 67 -8.24 -20.09 20.61
CA GLN A 67 -7.87 -20.75 21.86
C GLN A 67 -6.63 -20.10 22.48
N TRP A 68 -5.61 -19.84 21.67
CA TRP A 68 -4.39 -19.16 22.13
C TRP A 68 -4.68 -17.74 22.66
N LEU A 69 -5.45 -16.94 21.92
CA LEU A 69 -5.85 -15.59 22.35
C LEU A 69 -6.57 -15.60 23.71
N ARG A 70 -7.45 -16.58 23.94
CA ARG A 70 -8.14 -16.77 25.23
C ARG A 70 -7.18 -17.12 26.35
N LEU A 71 -6.22 -18.02 26.11
CA LEU A 71 -5.19 -18.39 27.09
C LEU A 71 -4.33 -17.18 27.49
N TRP A 72 -3.93 -16.39 26.50
CA TRP A 72 -3.14 -15.17 26.69
C TRP A 72 -3.94 -13.97 27.20
N ARG A 73 -5.27 -14.08 27.26
CA ARG A 73 -6.21 -13.01 27.66
C ARG A 73 -6.13 -11.79 26.75
N ILE A 74 -5.91 -12.04 25.45
CA ILE A 74 -5.97 -11.02 24.41
C ILE A 74 -7.41 -10.96 23.92
N ASP A 75 -8.03 -9.80 24.10
CA ASP A 75 -9.38 -9.57 23.61
C ASP A 75 -9.33 -9.24 22.10
N VAL A 76 -10.17 -9.92 21.33
CA VAL A 76 -10.26 -9.69 19.89
C VAL A 76 -11.54 -8.97 19.58
N ASN A 77 -11.46 -7.96 18.72
CA ASN A 77 -12.60 -7.25 18.22
C ASN A 77 -13.12 -7.90 16.92
N PRO A 78 -14.24 -8.66 16.96
CA PRO A 78 -14.77 -9.31 15.76
C PRO A 78 -15.29 -8.32 14.74
N GLU A 79 -15.74 -7.13 15.17
CA GLU A 79 -16.25 -6.08 14.26
C GLU A 79 -15.14 -5.48 13.38
N LYS A 80 -13.90 -5.47 13.89
CA LYS A 80 -12.72 -5.07 13.09
C LYS A 80 -12.21 -6.19 12.19
N SER A 81 -12.63 -7.42 12.42
CA SER A 81 -12.20 -8.59 11.64
C SER A 81 -12.99 -8.67 10.33
N ALA A 82 -12.30 -9.01 9.23
CA ALA A 82 -12.93 -9.15 7.93
C ALA A 82 -12.31 -10.32 7.16
N SER A 83 -13.11 -10.94 6.29
CA SER A 83 -12.64 -11.97 5.36
C SER A 83 -12.73 -11.44 3.93
N ILE A 84 -11.65 -11.58 3.17
CA ILE A 84 -11.61 -11.25 1.74
C ILE A 84 -11.34 -12.53 0.95
N TYR A 85 -12.14 -12.75 -0.07
CA TYR A 85 -11.93 -13.82 -1.04
C TYR A 85 -11.36 -13.23 -2.34
N PHE A 86 -10.19 -13.72 -2.74
CA PHE A 86 -9.53 -13.35 -3.99
C PHE A 86 -9.81 -14.43 -5.03
N ASP A 87 -10.66 -14.11 -6.01
CA ASP A 87 -10.94 -14.97 -7.15
C ASP A 87 -10.24 -14.45 -8.39
N TYR A 88 -9.40 -15.29 -8.96
CA TYR A 88 -8.64 -15.03 -10.17
C TYR A 88 -9.29 -15.69 -11.40
N SER A 89 -10.49 -16.27 -11.25
CA SER A 89 -11.25 -16.82 -12.36
C SER A 89 -11.71 -15.72 -13.34
N PRO A 90 -11.70 -15.98 -14.66
CA PRO A 90 -12.28 -15.05 -15.63
C PRO A 90 -13.79 -14.85 -15.42
N LYS A 91 -14.47 -15.80 -14.74
CA LYS A 91 -15.88 -15.66 -14.37
C LYS A 91 -16.01 -14.74 -13.16
N LYS A 92 -16.45 -13.51 -13.40
CA LYS A 92 -16.61 -12.49 -12.36
C LYS A 92 -17.83 -12.77 -11.51
N LEU A 93 -17.62 -13.07 -10.23
CA LEU A 93 -18.69 -13.12 -9.24
C LEU A 93 -19.14 -11.69 -8.87
N GLN A 94 -20.45 -11.48 -8.87
CA GLN A 94 -21.06 -10.24 -8.38
C GLN A 94 -20.90 -10.13 -6.86
N PHE A 95 -21.09 -11.24 -6.14
CA PHE A 95 -20.98 -11.35 -4.69
C PHE A 95 -19.52 -11.38 -4.19
N PRO A 96 -19.26 -11.07 -2.89
CA PRO A 96 -17.92 -11.14 -2.30
C PRO A 96 -17.28 -12.52 -2.34
N VAL A 97 -18.12 -13.56 -2.37
CA VAL A 97 -17.74 -14.96 -2.26
C VAL A 97 -18.75 -15.80 -3.05
N PRO A 98 -18.41 -17.03 -3.50
CA PRO A 98 -19.38 -17.92 -4.15
C PRO A 98 -20.66 -18.11 -3.31
N ILE A 99 -21.79 -18.27 -3.99
CA ILE A 99 -23.09 -18.55 -3.36
C ILE A 99 -22.95 -19.81 -2.48
N ASP A 100 -23.64 -19.82 -1.34
CA ASP A 100 -23.62 -20.88 -0.32
C ASP A 100 -22.28 -21.09 0.41
N THR A 101 -21.39 -20.10 0.36
CA THR A 101 -20.15 -20.15 1.15
C THR A 101 -20.41 -19.84 2.62
N PRO A 102 -20.09 -20.74 3.56
CA PRO A 102 -20.27 -20.46 4.98
C PRO A 102 -19.34 -19.33 5.46
N HIS A 103 -19.81 -18.58 6.45
CA HIS A 103 -18.97 -17.60 7.14
C HIS A 103 -17.93 -18.30 8.00
N LEU A 104 -16.70 -17.78 7.97
CA LEU A 104 -15.70 -18.09 8.99
C LEU A 104 -16.18 -17.51 10.32
N ARG A 105 -15.95 -18.23 11.42
CA ARG A 105 -16.41 -17.83 12.74
C ARG A 105 -15.24 -17.65 13.68
N MET A 106 -15.28 -16.58 14.47
CA MET A 106 -14.34 -16.34 15.55
C MET A 106 -15.14 -16.04 16.82
N LEU A 107 -14.86 -16.74 17.91
CA LEU A 107 -15.65 -16.64 19.15
C LEU A 107 -17.16 -16.84 18.93
N ASN A 108 -17.54 -17.77 18.03
CA ASN A 108 -18.92 -17.99 17.55
C ASN A 108 -19.60 -16.81 16.82
N GLN A 109 -18.88 -15.72 16.58
CA GLN A 109 -19.36 -14.59 15.77
C GLN A 109 -18.94 -14.77 14.31
N PRO A 110 -19.83 -14.55 13.33
CA PRO A 110 -19.48 -14.63 11.92
C PRO A 110 -18.57 -13.47 11.52
N ILE A 111 -17.47 -13.77 10.84
CA ILE A 111 -16.62 -12.76 10.23
C ILE A 111 -17.28 -12.35 8.89
N PRO A 112 -17.52 -11.05 8.67
CA PRO A 112 -18.16 -10.58 7.44
C PRO A 112 -17.22 -10.75 6.23
N TRP A 113 -17.79 -11.24 5.13
CA TRP A 113 -17.14 -11.20 3.82
C TRP A 113 -17.20 -9.78 3.26
N GLN A 114 -16.06 -9.22 2.90
CA GLN A 114 -15.96 -7.86 2.36
C GLN A 114 -15.32 -7.86 0.97
N HIS A 115 -15.77 -6.96 0.11
CA HIS A 115 -15.14 -6.75 -1.20
C HIS A 115 -13.82 -6.00 -1.07
N ASN A 116 -13.78 -5.04 -0.15
CA ASN A 116 -12.66 -4.12 0.06
C ASN A 116 -12.38 -4.06 1.55
N TYR A 117 -11.11 -4.07 1.95
CA TYR A 117 -10.70 -3.91 3.34
C TYR A 117 -9.43 -3.09 3.45
N LYS A 118 -9.28 -2.35 4.54
CA LYS A 118 -8.08 -1.57 4.82
C LYS A 118 -7.13 -2.38 5.70
N TYR A 119 -6.00 -2.79 5.14
CA TYR A 119 -4.94 -3.51 5.85
C TYR A 119 -3.64 -2.72 5.75
N LEU A 120 -2.98 -2.45 6.88
CA LEU A 120 -1.72 -1.69 6.97
C LEU A 120 -1.73 -0.37 6.16
N GLY A 121 -2.85 0.36 6.22
CA GLY A 121 -3.00 1.65 5.52
C GLY A 121 -3.39 1.56 4.04
N ILE A 122 -3.34 0.37 3.43
CA ILE A 122 -3.69 0.12 2.02
C ILE A 122 -5.12 -0.43 1.95
N THR A 123 -5.91 0.04 0.99
CA THR A 123 -7.25 -0.50 0.76
C THR A 123 -7.15 -1.53 -0.36
N ILE A 124 -7.34 -2.79 0.00
CA ILE A 124 -7.21 -3.93 -0.91
C ILE A 124 -8.62 -4.30 -1.39
N ASP A 125 -8.83 -4.33 -2.71
CA ASP A 125 -10.04 -4.85 -3.34
C ASP A 125 -9.85 -6.29 -3.82
N LYS A 126 -10.95 -7.03 -4.01
CA LYS A 126 -10.95 -8.44 -4.46
C LYS A 126 -10.12 -8.73 -5.71
N HIS A 127 -9.88 -7.72 -6.56
CA HIS A 127 -9.15 -7.85 -7.82
C HIS A 127 -7.76 -7.20 -7.79
N LEU A 128 -7.35 -6.62 -6.65
CA LEU A 128 -6.09 -5.89 -6.52
C LEU A 128 -5.93 -4.76 -7.54
N HIS A 129 -7.03 -4.08 -7.90
CA HIS A 129 -7.00 -2.92 -8.79
C HIS A 129 -6.66 -1.59 -8.08
N PHE A 130 -6.82 -1.53 -6.76
CA PHE A 130 -6.53 -0.38 -5.90
C PHE A 130 -7.30 0.90 -6.24
N ARG A 131 -8.45 0.81 -6.91
CA ARG A 131 -9.29 1.96 -7.28
C ARG A 131 -9.69 2.81 -6.07
N ASP A 132 -10.28 2.18 -5.07
CA ASP A 132 -10.73 2.84 -3.85
C ASP A 132 -9.55 3.39 -3.03
N HIS A 133 -8.43 2.69 -3.05
CA HIS A 133 -7.20 3.15 -2.40
C HIS A 133 -6.71 4.45 -3.04
N ILE A 134 -6.54 4.47 -4.36
CA ILE A 134 -6.05 5.64 -5.10
C ILE A 134 -7.03 6.81 -4.96
N ALA A 135 -8.34 6.57 -5.05
CA ALA A 135 -9.35 7.61 -4.85
C ALA A 135 -9.28 8.25 -3.45
N ARG A 136 -9.13 7.41 -2.40
CA ARG A 136 -8.95 7.89 -1.03
C ARG A 136 -7.65 8.68 -0.85
N VAL A 137 -6.55 8.16 -1.38
CA VAL A 137 -5.23 8.80 -1.32
C VAL A 137 -5.24 10.14 -2.05
N ARG A 138 -5.82 10.20 -3.25
CA ARG A 138 -6.04 11.45 -4.01
C ARG A 138 -6.83 12.46 -3.21
N LYS A 139 -7.96 12.06 -2.62
CA LYS A 139 -8.81 12.94 -1.79
C LYS A 139 -8.02 13.51 -0.61
N LEU A 140 -7.22 12.70 0.06
CA LEU A 140 -6.38 13.12 1.17
C LEU A 140 -5.25 14.07 0.72
N ALA A 141 -4.58 13.77 -0.40
CA ALA A 141 -3.54 14.63 -0.96
C ALA A 141 -4.09 16.00 -1.38
N LEU A 142 -5.28 16.04 -2.01
CA LEU A 142 -5.97 17.29 -2.33
C LEU A 142 -6.39 18.07 -1.08
N PHE A 143 -6.79 17.38 -0.01
CA PHE A 143 -7.07 18.00 1.28
C PHE A 143 -5.81 18.68 1.86
N TYR A 144 -4.64 18.02 1.84
CA TYR A 144 -3.41 18.66 2.28
C TYR A 144 -3.00 19.83 1.37
N LEU A 145 -3.11 19.67 0.05
CA LEU A 145 -2.80 20.73 -0.90
C LEU A 145 -3.70 21.97 -0.71
N SER A 146 -4.98 21.78 -0.37
CA SER A 146 -5.91 22.88 -0.11
C SER A 146 -5.58 23.60 1.21
N ARG A 147 -5.23 22.86 2.27
CA ARG A 147 -4.79 23.44 3.55
C ARG A 147 -3.49 24.23 3.43
N LEU A 148 -2.58 23.78 2.58
CA LEU A 148 -1.29 24.43 2.34
C LEU A 148 -1.34 25.48 1.22
N ASN A 149 -2.53 25.77 0.68
CA ASN A 149 -2.69 26.65 -0.48
C ASN A 149 -2.17 28.08 -0.22
N GLY A 150 -2.28 28.58 1.02
CA GLY A 150 -1.74 29.89 1.40
C GLY A 150 -0.21 29.96 1.32
N MET A 151 0.49 28.85 1.56
CA MET A 151 1.95 28.75 1.52
C MET A 151 2.48 28.39 0.12
N ILE A 152 1.74 27.59 -0.63
CA ILE A 152 2.16 27.10 -1.96
C ILE A 152 1.75 28.05 -3.07
N GLY A 153 0.56 28.65 -2.98
CA GLY A 153 -0.04 29.42 -4.07
C GLY A 153 0.69 30.71 -4.40
N ARG A 154 0.20 31.39 -5.45
CA ARG A 154 0.78 32.62 -6.02
C ARG A 154 0.99 33.77 -5.05
N LYS A 155 0.16 33.87 -4.01
CA LYS A 155 0.24 34.95 -2.99
C LYS A 155 1.39 34.74 -2.00
N SER A 156 1.99 33.55 -1.97
CA SER A 156 3.09 33.23 -1.10
C SER A 156 4.42 33.76 -1.64
N LYS A 157 5.14 34.51 -0.80
CA LYS A 157 6.51 35.01 -1.09
C LYS A 157 7.59 33.93 -0.94
N MET A 158 7.22 32.71 -0.62
CA MET A 158 8.15 31.62 -0.36
C MET A 158 8.85 31.16 -1.65
N SER A 159 10.14 30.82 -1.55
CA SER A 159 10.92 30.33 -2.69
C SER A 159 10.35 29.02 -3.25
N LEU A 160 10.56 28.77 -4.55
CA LEU A 160 10.16 27.51 -5.20
C LEU A 160 10.78 26.29 -4.51
N ARG A 161 12.03 26.42 -4.06
CA ARG A 161 12.72 25.38 -3.29
C ARG A 161 11.96 25.01 -2.02
N ASN A 162 11.51 25.99 -1.23
CA ASN A 162 10.76 25.72 0.00
C ASN A 162 9.36 25.17 -0.30
N LYS A 163 8.70 25.65 -1.37
CA LYS A 163 7.42 25.07 -1.85
C LYS A 163 7.58 23.60 -2.23
N ARG A 164 8.64 23.26 -2.96
CA ARG A 164 9.00 21.88 -3.30
C ARG A 164 9.24 21.06 -2.04
N THR A 165 10.01 21.56 -1.08
CA THR A 165 10.26 20.88 0.20
C THR A 165 8.96 20.50 0.89
N ILE A 166 8.02 21.45 1.04
CA ILE A 166 6.71 21.19 1.64
C ILE A 166 5.95 20.08 0.89
N TYR A 167 5.93 20.13 -0.45
CA TYR A 167 5.30 19.09 -1.24
C TYR A 167 5.95 17.72 -0.99
N THR A 168 7.27 17.64 -1.05
CA THR A 168 8.01 16.39 -0.89
C THR A 168 7.90 15.79 0.52
N MET A 169 7.67 16.62 1.54
CA MET A 169 7.60 16.20 2.94
C MET A 169 6.17 15.93 3.42
N CYS A 170 5.17 16.66 2.91
CA CYS A 170 3.80 16.59 3.42
C CYS A 170 2.81 15.94 2.46
N ILE A 171 2.96 16.15 1.14
CA ILE A 171 1.95 15.75 0.14
C ILE A 171 2.37 14.47 -0.59
N ARG A 172 3.61 14.41 -1.10
CA ARG A 172 4.11 13.22 -1.82
C ARG A 172 4.08 11.96 -0.95
N PRO A 173 4.46 11.97 0.35
CA PRO A 173 4.43 10.75 1.17
C PRO A 173 3.02 10.18 1.32
N VAL A 174 1.99 11.04 1.38
CA VAL A 174 0.58 10.60 1.40
C VAL A 174 0.23 9.83 0.13
N MET A 175 0.70 10.31 -1.03
CA MET A 175 0.43 9.68 -2.33
C MET A 175 1.25 8.44 -2.63
N THR A 176 2.42 8.29 -1.99
CA THR A 176 3.41 7.27 -2.33
C THR A 176 3.66 6.26 -1.22
N TYR A 177 2.95 6.40 -0.09
CA TYR A 177 2.96 5.44 1.01
C TYR A 177 2.61 4.04 0.52
N ALA A 178 3.51 3.08 0.74
CA ALA A 178 3.38 1.70 0.25
C ALA A 178 3.18 1.57 -1.27
N SER A 179 3.75 2.51 -2.05
CA SER A 179 3.75 2.45 -3.52
C SER A 179 4.26 1.14 -4.11
N PRO A 180 5.27 0.41 -3.55
CA PRO A 180 5.66 -0.88 -4.10
C PRO A 180 4.51 -1.89 -4.20
N VAL A 181 3.48 -1.76 -3.35
CA VAL A 181 2.32 -2.65 -3.36
C VAL A 181 1.36 -2.32 -4.50
N PHE A 182 1.09 -1.04 -4.81
CA PHE A 182 0.04 -0.65 -5.76
C PHE A 182 0.54 0.05 -7.03
N ALA A 183 1.84 0.30 -7.18
CA ALA A 183 2.40 0.98 -8.37
C ALA A 183 2.21 0.20 -9.68
N HIS A 184 1.84 -1.08 -9.61
CA HIS A 184 1.44 -1.90 -10.74
C HIS A 184 -0.05 -1.76 -11.12
N ALA A 185 -0.79 -0.86 -10.46
CA ALA A 185 -2.16 -0.53 -10.83
C ALA A 185 -2.22 0.03 -12.27
N ARG A 186 -3.43 0.16 -12.80
CA ARG A 186 -3.57 0.64 -14.19
C ARG A 186 -3.04 2.08 -14.34
N PRO A 187 -2.36 2.41 -15.45
CA PRO A 187 -1.79 3.74 -15.67
C PRO A 187 -2.80 4.89 -15.58
N ASP A 188 -4.03 4.68 -16.04
CA ASP A 188 -5.11 5.68 -15.96
C ASP A 188 -5.46 6.06 -14.51
N LEU A 189 -5.47 5.08 -13.60
CA LEU A 189 -5.69 5.32 -12.18
C LEU A 189 -4.49 6.01 -11.53
N LEU A 190 -3.27 5.62 -11.88
CA LEU A 190 -2.07 6.27 -11.34
C LEU A 190 -1.92 7.71 -11.82
N TYR A 191 -2.38 8.01 -13.04
CA TYR A 191 -2.38 9.36 -13.60
C TYR A 191 -3.24 10.34 -12.77
N ASP A 192 -4.25 9.87 -12.05
CA ASP A 192 -5.00 10.70 -11.10
C ASP A 192 -4.12 11.31 -10.00
N LEU A 193 -3.08 10.61 -9.57
CA LEU A 193 -2.09 11.13 -8.62
C LEU A 193 -1.13 12.11 -9.30
N GLN A 194 -0.78 11.84 -10.57
CA GLN A 194 0.01 12.76 -11.40
C GLN A 194 -0.72 14.10 -11.59
N ILE A 195 -2.04 14.10 -11.73
CA ILE A 195 -2.85 15.33 -11.79
C ILE A 195 -2.68 16.17 -10.52
N VAL A 196 -2.61 15.55 -9.35
CA VAL A 196 -2.38 16.28 -8.08
C VAL A 196 -0.99 16.91 -8.06
N GLN A 197 0.04 16.20 -8.52
CA GLN A 197 1.39 16.76 -8.63
C GLN A 197 1.47 17.88 -9.68
N ASN A 198 0.84 17.72 -10.84
CA ASN A 198 0.77 18.75 -11.89
C ASN A 198 0.09 20.02 -11.36
N ASN A 199 -0.98 19.87 -10.57
CA ASN A 199 -1.67 20.97 -9.92
C ASN A 199 -0.76 21.68 -8.91
N PHE A 200 -0.02 20.93 -8.10
CA PHE A 200 1.00 21.50 -7.22
C PHE A 200 2.04 22.31 -8.00
N CYS A 201 2.63 21.73 -9.05
CA CYS A 201 3.70 22.36 -9.83
C CYS A 201 3.25 23.69 -10.43
N ARG A 202 2.06 23.71 -11.06
CA ARG A 202 1.47 24.94 -11.61
C ARG A 202 1.22 26.00 -10.53
N ARG A 203 0.65 25.62 -9.39
CA ARG A 203 0.38 26.56 -8.28
C ARG A 203 1.65 27.11 -7.66
N ALA A 204 2.68 26.28 -7.53
CA ALA A 204 3.93 26.67 -6.92
C ALA A 204 4.69 27.70 -7.77
N ALA A 205 4.73 27.47 -9.08
CA ALA A 205 5.39 28.32 -10.07
C ALA A 205 4.54 29.51 -10.56
N ASP A 206 3.27 29.59 -10.16
CA ASP A 206 2.29 30.54 -10.71
C ASP A 206 2.26 30.50 -12.25
N ALA A 207 2.34 29.29 -12.81
CA ALA A 207 2.53 29.08 -14.24
C ALA A 207 1.21 29.21 -15.02
N PRO A 208 1.20 29.93 -16.16
CA PRO A 208 0.07 29.95 -17.09
C PRO A 208 -0.28 28.58 -17.66
N TRP A 209 -1.50 28.44 -18.18
CA TRP A 209 -2.05 27.17 -18.67
C TRP A 209 -1.25 26.55 -19.83
N TYR A 210 -0.62 27.38 -20.67
CA TYR A 210 0.15 26.97 -21.85
C TYR A 210 1.56 26.46 -21.52
N VAL A 211 2.03 26.63 -20.28
CA VAL A 211 3.32 26.05 -19.86
C VAL A 211 3.17 24.54 -19.74
N LYS A 212 4.01 23.80 -20.46
CA LYS A 212 4.01 22.33 -20.44
C LYS A 212 4.33 21.80 -19.05
N ASN A 213 3.67 20.70 -18.67
CA ASN A 213 3.96 20.00 -17.41
C ASN A 213 5.42 19.52 -17.34
N SER A 214 5.95 19.03 -18.45
CA SER A 214 7.32 18.52 -18.55
C SER A 214 8.35 19.57 -18.12
N VAL A 215 8.18 20.81 -18.58
CA VAL A 215 8.99 21.97 -18.20
C VAL A 215 8.89 22.27 -16.70
N LEU A 216 7.67 22.31 -16.14
CA LEU A 216 7.47 22.57 -14.71
C LEU A 216 8.10 21.49 -13.82
N HIS A 217 8.02 20.24 -14.25
CA HIS A 217 8.64 19.12 -13.56
C HIS A 217 10.16 19.20 -13.57
N ARG A 218 10.74 19.54 -14.73
CA ARG A 218 12.18 19.78 -14.87
C ARG A 218 12.65 20.93 -13.98
N ASP A 219 11.98 22.09 -14.04
CA ASP A 219 12.40 23.31 -13.33
C ASP A 219 12.23 23.18 -11.81
N LEU A 220 11.23 22.43 -11.35
CA LEU A 220 11.06 22.08 -9.94
C LEU A 220 11.88 20.85 -9.53
N GLU A 221 12.62 20.23 -10.45
CA GLU A 221 13.36 18.97 -10.27
C GLU A 221 12.51 17.90 -9.57
N LEU A 222 11.26 17.77 -10.01
CA LEU A 222 10.32 16.81 -9.47
C LEU A 222 10.13 15.66 -10.48
N PRO A 223 10.54 14.43 -10.17
CA PRO A 223 10.16 13.29 -11.00
C PRO A 223 8.63 13.16 -11.01
N THR A 224 8.10 12.57 -12.07
CA THR A 224 6.69 12.16 -12.13
C THR A 224 6.38 11.16 -11.01
N ILE A 225 5.10 11.05 -10.62
CA ILE A 225 4.67 10.04 -9.64
C ILE A 225 5.02 8.64 -10.14
N SER A 226 4.78 8.38 -11.43
CA SER A 226 5.08 7.10 -12.08
C SER A 226 6.57 6.73 -11.91
N LYS A 227 7.48 7.63 -12.30
CA LYS A 227 8.93 7.44 -12.13
C LYS A 227 9.32 7.25 -10.67
N PHE A 228 8.82 8.10 -9.78
CA PHE A 228 9.13 8.00 -8.36
C PHE A 228 8.68 6.66 -7.75
N MET A 229 7.49 6.19 -8.11
CA MET A 229 6.96 4.90 -7.65
C MET A 229 7.75 3.73 -8.22
N LYS A 230 8.18 3.80 -9.48
CA LYS A 230 9.06 2.81 -10.08
C LYS A 230 10.41 2.73 -9.35
N ASP A 231 11.09 3.87 -9.17
CA ASP A 231 12.37 3.94 -8.45
C ASP A 231 12.24 3.49 -6.98
N ALA A 232 11.12 3.82 -6.32
CA ALA A 232 10.85 3.36 -4.97
C ALA A 232 10.62 1.84 -4.90
N SER A 233 9.98 1.27 -5.93
CA SER A 233 9.76 -0.16 -6.05
C SER A 233 11.06 -0.90 -6.34
N GLU A 234 11.89 -0.41 -7.26
CA GLU A 234 13.24 -0.93 -7.54
C GLU A 234 14.06 -1.02 -6.25
N ARG A 235 14.22 0.10 -5.54
CA ARG A 235 14.93 0.13 -4.25
C ARG A 235 14.34 -0.84 -3.23
N PHE A 236 13.02 -0.93 -3.13
CA PHE A 236 12.35 -1.84 -2.20
C PHE A 236 12.68 -3.30 -2.50
N PHE A 237 12.59 -3.71 -3.77
CA PHE A 237 12.88 -5.08 -4.17
C PHE A 237 14.36 -5.41 -4.09
N ASP A 238 15.26 -4.47 -4.41
CA ASP A 238 16.71 -4.67 -4.30
C ASP A 238 17.12 -4.90 -2.84
N ILE A 239 16.65 -4.04 -1.91
CA ILE A 239 16.89 -4.21 -0.47
C ILE A 239 16.34 -5.54 0.03
N ALA A 240 15.15 -5.94 -0.43
CA ALA A 240 14.53 -7.19 -0.02
C ALA A 240 15.28 -8.42 -0.57
N ASN A 241 15.78 -8.36 -1.81
CA ASN A 241 16.60 -9.43 -2.41
C ASN A 241 17.97 -9.53 -1.75
N SER A 242 18.55 -8.42 -1.30
CA SER A 242 19.85 -8.40 -0.60
C SER A 242 19.74 -8.61 0.92
N HIS A 243 18.54 -8.84 1.46
CA HIS A 243 18.35 -8.94 2.90
C HIS A 243 18.91 -10.26 3.45
N PRO A 244 19.58 -10.29 4.61
CA PRO A 244 20.08 -11.53 5.23
C PRO A 244 18.98 -12.51 5.66
N ASN A 245 17.69 -12.15 5.55
CA ASN A 245 16.59 -12.99 6.00
C ASN A 245 16.04 -13.75 4.79
N PRO A 246 16.20 -15.08 4.72
CA PRO A 246 15.77 -15.86 3.56
C PRO A 246 14.26 -15.79 3.33
N LEU A 247 13.46 -15.55 4.37
CA LEU A 247 12.01 -15.40 4.24
C LEU A 247 11.66 -14.15 3.42
N LEU A 248 12.37 -13.04 3.64
CA LEU A 248 12.15 -11.81 2.87
C LEU A 248 12.57 -12.00 1.41
N VAL A 249 13.75 -12.57 1.17
CA VAL A 249 14.24 -12.87 -0.17
C VAL A 249 13.25 -13.77 -0.91
N SER A 250 12.76 -14.84 -0.27
CA SER A 250 11.79 -15.77 -0.88
C SER A 250 10.45 -15.10 -1.22
N ALA A 251 10.02 -14.12 -0.43
CA ALA A 251 8.75 -13.42 -0.64
C ALA A 251 8.80 -12.48 -1.85
N VAL A 252 9.98 -11.93 -2.17
CA VAL A 252 10.16 -11.01 -3.29
C VAL A 252 10.73 -11.66 -4.54
N SER A 253 11.35 -12.83 -4.43
CA SER A 253 11.99 -13.57 -5.52
C SER A 253 10.94 -14.30 -6.37
N TYR A 254 10.35 -13.59 -7.34
CA TYR A 254 9.49 -14.16 -8.37
C TYR A 254 9.57 -13.36 -9.67
N GLU A 255 9.30 -14.01 -10.79
CA GLU A 255 9.17 -13.34 -12.08
C GLU A 255 7.78 -12.69 -12.20
N PRO A 256 7.70 -11.40 -12.58
CA PRO A 256 6.41 -10.77 -12.80
C PRO A 256 5.68 -11.46 -13.97
N PRO A 257 4.36 -11.67 -13.87
CA PRO A 257 3.58 -12.24 -14.97
C PRO A 257 3.64 -11.32 -16.20
N PRO A 258 3.51 -11.89 -17.42
CA PRO A 258 3.58 -11.10 -18.65
C PRO A 258 2.47 -10.05 -18.70
N PRO A 259 2.62 -8.95 -19.48
CA PRO A 259 1.65 -7.86 -19.52
C PRO A 259 0.22 -8.27 -19.91
N GLN A 260 0.09 -9.35 -20.69
CA GLN A 260 -1.19 -9.91 -21.14
C GLN A 260 -1.88 -10.78 -20.08
N HIS A 261 -1.21 -11.06 -18.96
CA HIS A 261 -1.78 -11.84 -17.87
C HIS A 261 -2.87 -11.04 -17.15
N PHE A 262 -4.01 -11.69 -16.89
CA PHE A 262 -5.18 -11.02 -16.30
C PHE A 262 -4.92 -10.47 -14.89
N CYS A 263 -3.98 -11.06 -14.14
CA CYS A 263 -3.57 -10.60 -12.81
C CYS A 263 -2.16 -10.01 -12.89
N ARG A 264 -2.04 -8.71 -12.64
CA ARG A 264 -0.76 -8.04 -12.44
C ARG A 264 -0.28 -8.25 -11.00
N ARG A 265 1.03 -8.09 -10.77
CA ARG A 265 1.69 -8.21 -9.48
C ARG A 265 2.60 -7.02 -9.21
N PRO A 266 2.99 -6.77 -7.95
CA PRO A 266 3.90 -5.68 -7.58
C PRO A 266 5.13 -5.50 -8.48
N ARG A 267 5.84 -6.59 -8.82
CA ARG A 267 7.05 -6.50 -9.68
C ARG A 267 6.78 -6.10 -11.13
N ASN A 268 5.53 -6.06 -11.60
CA ASN A 268 5.21 -5.59 -12.95
C ASN A 268 5.62 -4.13 -13.19
N VAL A 269 5.66 -3.29 -12.15
CA VAL A 269 6.10 -1.89 -12.28
C VAL A 269 7.54 -1.76 -12.81
N LEU A 270 8.39 -2.75 -12.56
CA LEU A 270 9.80 -2.74 -12.95
C LEU A 270 9.97 -2.89 -14.48
N ILE A 271 9.09 -3.68 -15.09
CA ILE A 271 9.11 -3.96 -16.53
C ILE A 271 8.25 -2.98 -17.34
N ASP A 272 7.43 -2.18 -16.67
CA ASP A 272 6.56 -1.22 -17.35
C ASP A 272 7.39 -0.12 -18.04
N PRO A 273 7.08 0.22 -19.30
CA PRO A 273 7.72 1.34 -19.99
C PRO A 273 7.33 2.67 -19.31
N PRO A 274 8.19 3.69 -19.39
CA PRO A 274 7.83 5.03 -18.90
C PRO A 274 6.63 5.58 -19.69
N ASP A 275 5.75 6.29 -18.99
CA ASP A 275 4.69 7.06 -19.65
C ASP A 275 5.27 8.26 -20.42
N GLU A 276 4.48 8.82 -21.35
CA GLU A 276 4.90 9.90 -22.25
C GLU A 276 5.44 11.12 -21.49
N LEU A 277 4.78 11.53 -20.40
CA LEU A 277 5.23 12.66 -19.58
C LEU A 277 6.56 12.34 -18.88
N THR A 278 6.70 11.13 -18.34
CA THR A 278 7.95 10.67 -17.73
C THR A 278 9.10 10.70 -18.73
N ALA A 279 8.90 10.13 -19.91
CA ALA A 279 9.91 10.11 -20.97
C ALA A 279 10.30 11.54 -21.42
N GLU A 280 9.34 12.46 -21.55
CA GLU A 280 9.61 13.85 -21.91
C GLU A 280 10.42 14.58 -20.80
N VAL A 281 10.07 14.37 -19.52
CA VAL A 281 10.79 14.96 -18.39
C VAL A 281 12.22 14.44 -18.31
N GLU A 282 12.43 13.13 -18.45
CA GLU A 282 13.76 12.52 -18.42
C GLU A 282 14.66 13.05 -19.55
N LYS A 283 14.13 13.10 -20.78
CA LYS A 283 14.83 13.68 -21.92
C LYS A 283 15.25 15.13 -21.68
N LEU A 284 14.37 15.94 -21.09
CA LEU A 284 14.69 17.33 -20.77
C LEU A 284 15.77 17.47 -19.68
N ILE A 285 15.79 16.55 -18.70
CA ILE A 285 16.82 16.52 -17.66
C ILE A 285 18.18 16.13 -18.25
N GLU A 286 18.22 15.16 -19.17
CA GLU A 286 19.45 14.75 -19.86
C GLU A 286 20.05 15.88 -20.69
N VAL A 287 19.24 16.58 -21.49
CA VAL A 287 19.69 17.74 -22.28
C VAL A 287 20.31 18.81 -21.38
N ASN A 288 19.72 19.08 -20.22
CA ASN A 288 20.27 20.06 -19.27
C ASN A 288 21.62 19.61 -18.70
N LYS A 289 21.82 18.31 -18.44
CA LYS A 289 23.12 17.80 -17.96
C LYS A 289 24.21 17.98 -19.00
N MET A 290 23.92 17.64 -20.26
CA MET A 290 24.85 17.78 -21.38
C MET A 290 25.20 19.24 -21.72
N ALA A 291 24.38 20.20 -21.29
CA ALA A 291 24.65 21.63 -21.48
C ALA A 291 25.48 22.26 -20.36
N ILE A 292 25.69 21.55 -19.25
CA ILE A 292 26.45 22.01 -18.07
C ILE A 292 27.85 21.37 -18.03
N GLU A 293 28.03 20.24 -18.72
CA GLU A 293 29.33 19.59 -19.02
C GLU A 293 30.04 20.27 -20.20
#